data_AF-A0A833YNF4-F1
#
_entry.id   AF-A0A833YNF4-F1
#
_cell.length_a   1.000
_cell.length_b   1.000
_cell.length_c   1.000
_cell.angle_alpha   90.00
_cell.angle_beta   90.00
_cell.angle_gamma   90.00
#
_symmetry.space_group_name_H-M   'P 1'
#
loop_
_entity.id
_entity.type
_entity.pdbx_description
1 polymer ?
#
loop_
_entity_poly.entity_id
_entity_poly.type
_entity_poly.pdbx_seq_one_letter_code
_entity_poly.pdbx_strand_id
1 'polypeptide(L)'
;MVQELVLTLQALGLPRPMLGTLASRLLRDIHAKVLELLPSLPPGSLQPLLTYSLDAPRWEALESLCQSLRGQYCCRRCLLLKRLDLTTSAFHWSDRAKAQGEAIKTVLTPIRKALTPETDVSIAHVLAARADLSRLVPATSKSARQGTCCAINKVLMGNMPDRGGRPNELEAPMPSWQSRREDGGGRKAGRQCWGRKKKKK
;
A
#
# COMPACT_ATOMS: atom_id res chain seq x y z
N MET A 1 -31.57 -0.80 -7.79
CA MET A 1 -30.56 -1.85 -8.03
C MET A 1 -29.21 -1.34 -7.57
N VAL A 2 -28.39 -2.18 -6.94
CA VAL A 2 -27.03 -1.82 -6.51
C VAL A 2 -26.22 -1.47 -7.77
N GLN A 3 -25.48 -0.36 -7.75
CA GLN A 3 -24.73 0.14 -8.91
C GLN A 3 -23.76 -0.91 -9.49
N GLU A 4 -23.11 -1.68 -8.62
CA GLU A 4 -22.22 -2.80 -8.97
C GLU A 4 -22.90 -3.86 -9.84
N LEU A 5 -24.14 -4.21 -9.53
CA LEU A 5 -24.89 -5.20 -10.32
C LEU A 5 -25.17 -4.69 -11.73
N VAL A 6 -25.50 -3.40 -11.86
CA VAL A 6 -25.74 -2.78 -13.18
C VAL A 6 -24.46 -2.78 -14.01
N LEU A 7 -23.34 -2.39 -13.41
CA LEU A 7 -22.04 -2.39 -14.07
C LEU A 7 -21.63 -3.80 -14.50
N THR A 8 -21.86 -4.80 -13.64
CA THR A 8 -21.57 -6.22 -13.95
C THR A 8 -22.39 -6.71 -15.14
N LEU A 9 -23.70 -6.41 -15.17
CA LEU A 9 -24.56 -6.81 -16.28
C LEU A 9 -24.15 -6.13 -17.59
N GLN A 10 -23.83 -4.84 -17.54
CA GLN A 10 -23.32 -4.10 -18.70
C GLN A 10 -22.00 -4.68 -19.22
N ALA A 11 -21.06 -4.99 -18.33
CA ALA A 11 -19.77 -5.59 -18.69
C ALA A 11 -19.93 -6.98 -19.33
N LEU A 12 -20.92 -7.77 -18.88
CA LEU A 12 -21.22 -9.10 -19.41
C LEU A 12 -22.16 -9.08 -20.62
N GLY A 13 -22.65 -7.90 -21.04
CA GLY A 13 -23.66 -7.78 -22.10
C GLY A 13 -25.01 -8.40 -21.77
N LEU A 14 -25.33 -8.55 -20.48
CA LEU A 14 -26.59 -9.14 -20.02
C LEU A 14 -27.69 -8.08 -19.91
N PRO A 15 -28.96 -8.42 -20.23
CA PRO A 15 -30.07 -7.49 -20.10
C PRO A 15 -30.35 -7.15 -18.63
N ARG A 16 -31.00 -6.01 -18.40
CA ARG A 16 -31.47 -5.66 -17.05
C ARG A 16 -32.56 -6.65 -16.62
N PRO A 17 -32.49 -7.19 -15.38
CA PRO A 17 -33.49 -8.12 -14.89
C PRO A 17 -34.85 -7.44 -14.76
N MET A 18 -35.91 -8.19 -15.05
CA MET A 18 -37.29 -7.75 -14.83
C MET A 18 -37.59 -7.72 -13.32
N LEU A 19 -38.54 -6.86 -12.92
CA LEU A 19 -39.01 -6.83 -11.54
C LEU A 19 -39.57 -8.22 -11.15
N GLY A 20 -39.10 -8.77 -10.04
CA GLY A 20 -39.47 -10.14 -9.59
C GLY A 20 -38.55 -11.27 -10.08
N THR A 21 -37.48 -10.96 -10.82
CA THR A 21 -36.47 -11.98 -11.17
C THR A 21 -35.79 -12.52 -9.89
N LEU A 22 -35.78 -13.84 -9.72
CA LEU A 22 -35.11 -14.47 -8.58
C LEU A 22 -33.59 -14.21 -8.62
N ALA A 23 -33.00 -13.87 -7.47
CA ALA A 23 -31.57 -13.63 -7.35
C ALA A 23 -30.74 -14.85 -7.76
N SER A 24 -31.19 -16.07 -7.45
CA SER A 24 -30.51 -17.31 -7.83
C SER A 24 -30.43 -17.49 -9.35
N ARG A 25 -31.50 -17.13 -10.07
CA ARG A 25 -31.54 -17.18 -11.53
C ARG A 25 -30.54 -16.19 -12.12
N LEU A 26 -30.55 -14.95 -11.62
CA LEU A 26 -29.62 -13.91 -12.05
C LEU A 26 -28.16 -14.31 -11.83
N LEU A 27 -27.83 -14.87 -10.66
CA LEU A 27 -26.49 -15.37 -10.34
C LEU A 27 -26.07 -16.51 -11.26
N ARG A 28 -26.98 -17.42 -11.59
CA ARG A 28 -26.71 -18.51 -12.53
C ARG A 28 -26.44 -18.00 -13.94
N ASP A 29 -27.21 -17.02 -14.40
CA ASP A 29 -27.04 -16.41 -15.73
C ASP A 29 -25.70 -15.64 -15.82
N ILE A 30 -25.35 -14.89 -14.76
CA ILE A 30 -24.03 -14.25 -14.62
C ILE A 30 -22.90 -15.29 -14.64
N HIS A 31 -23.02 -16.34 -13.84
CA HIS A 31 -22.01 -17.39 -13.75
C HIS A 31 -21.82 -18.10 -15.10
N ALA A 32 -22.90 -18.44 -15.79
CA ALA A 32 -22.84 -19.04 -17.12
C ALA A 32 -22.14 -18.13 -18.12
N LYS A 33 -22.44 -16.83 -18.11
CA LYS A 33 -21.80 -15.86 -19.01
C LYS A 33 -20.31 -15.68 -18.71
N VAL A 34 -19.92 -15.70 -17.43
CA VAL A 34 -18.51 -15.66 -17.03
C VAL A 34 -17.77 -16.90 -17.52
N LEU A 35 -18.35 -18.09 -17.38
CA LEU A 35 -17.74 -19.33 -17.88
C LEU A 35 -17.62 -19.37 -19.40
N GLU A 36 -18.58 -18.79 -20.13
CA GLU A 36 -18.52 -18.63 -21.59
C GLU A 36 -17.33 -17.75 -22.02
N LEU A 37 -17.08 -16.66 -21.29
CA LEU A 37 -16.04 -15.67 -21.63
C LEU A 37 -14.65 -16.06 -21.12
N LEU A 38 -14.57 -16.85 -20.05
CA LEU A 38 -13.31 -17.24 -19.39
C LEU A 38 -12.24 -17.79 -20.37
N PRO A 39 -12.56 -18.66 -21.35
CA PRO A 39 -11.57 -19.20 -22.30
C PRO A 39 -10.99 -18.15 -23.26
N SER A 40 -11.67 -17.02 -23.47
CA SER A 40 -11.19 -15.94 -24.33
C SER A 40 -10.10 -15.08 -23.69
N LEU A 41 -9.91 -15.21 -22.37
CA LEU A 41 -8.94 -14.42 -21.61
C LEU A 41 -7.56 -15.08 -21.60
N PRO A 42 -6.47 -14.29 -21.54
CA PRO A 42 -5.13 -14.82 -21.34
C PRO A 42 -5.04 -15.69 -20.08
N PRO A 43 -4.21 -16.74 -20.08
CA PRO A 43 -4.03 -17.59 -18.90
C PRO A 43 -3.54 -16.75 -17.71
N GLY A 44 -4.13 -16.99 -16.54
CA GLY A 44 -3.78 -16.27 -15.30
C GLY A 44 -4.54 -14.96 -15.06
N SER A 45 -5.34 -14.47 -16.03
CA SER A 45 -6.03 -13.17 -15.93
C SER A 45 -7.05 -13.06 -14.78
N LEU A 46 -7.57 -14.20 -14.30
CA LEU A 46 -8.58 -14.28 -13.24
C LEU A 46 -8.13 -15.11 -12.03
N GLN A 47 -6.82 -15.25 -11.82
CA GLN A 47 -6.32 -15.94 -10.62
C GLN A 47 -6.72 -15.14 -9.37
N PRO A 48 -7.49 -15.74 -8.43
CA PRO A 48 -7.87 -15.07 -7.20
C PRO A 48 -6.65 -14.92 -6.29
N LEU A 49 -6.61 -13.84 -5.52
CA LEU A 49 -5.57 -13.65 -4.51
C LEU A 49 -5.75 -14.63 -3.34
N LEU A 50 -6.99 -14.90 -2.97
CA LEU A 50 -7.34 -15.88 -1.93
C LEU A 50 -7.74 -17.20 -2.58
N THR A 51 -6.93 -18.24 -2.37
CA THR A 51 -7.17 -19.60 -2.90
C THR A 51 -7.80 -20.54 -1.89
N TYR A 52 -7.86 -20.15 -0.62
CA TYR A 52 -8.38 -20.99 0.47
C TYR A 52 -9.87 -20.77 0.69
N SER A 53 -10.59 -21.86 0.96
CA SER A 53 -11.97 -21.77 1.46
C SER A 53 -11.99 -21.23 2.89
N LEU A 54 -12.99 -20.40 3.15
CA LEU A 54 -13.24 -19.81 4.45
C LEU A 54 -14.35 -20.60 5.15
N ASP A 55 -13.99 -21.23 6.27
CA ASP A 55 -14.88 -21.81 7.25
C ASP A 55 -15.42 -20.74 8.20
N ALA A 56 -16.51 -21.05 8.92
CA ALA A 56 -17.21 -20.10 9.80
C ALA A 56 -16.29 -19.29 10.74
N PRO A 57 -15.35 -19.90 11.51
CA PRO A 57 -14.48 -19.11 12.39
C PRO A 57 -13.52 -18.20 11.63
N ARG A 58 -13.09 -18.57 10.41
CA ARG A 58 -12.25 -17.70 9.58
C ARG A 58 -13.04 -16.54 8.98
N TRP A 59 -14.32 -16.73 8.69
CA TRP A 59 -15.20 -15.63 8.28
C TRP A 59 -15.34 -14.58 9.39
N GLU A 60 -15.58 -15.02 10.63
CA GLU A 60 -15.66 -14.12 11.78
C GLU A 60 -14.34 -13.37 12.02
N ALA A 61 -13.22 -14.09 11.94
CA ALA A 61 -11.89 -13.49 12.06
C ALA A 61 -11.61 -12.46 10.96
N LEU A 62 -11.99 -12.77 9.71
CA LEU A 62 -11.84 -11.87 8.56
C LEU A 62 -12.69 -10.60 8.75
N GLU A 63 -13.92 -10.75 9.21
CA GLU A 63 -14.81 -9.61 9.45
C GLU A 63 -14.27 -8.69 10.54
N SER A 64 -13.82 -9.25 11.67
CA SER A 64 -13.16 -8.51 12.75
C SER A 64 -11.91 -7.76 12.26
N LEU A 65 -11.07 -8.44 11.46
CA LEU A 65 -9.88 -7.82 10.86
C LEU A 65 -10.27 -6.66 9.93
N CYS A 66 -11.27 -6.86 9.07
CA CYS A 66 -11.75 -5.81 8.17
C CYS A 66 -12.30 -4.59 8.93
N GLN A 67 -13.03 -4.80 10.02
CA GLN A 67 -13.52 -3.71 10.87
C GLN A 67 -12.36 -2.93 11.52
N SER A 68 -11.38 -3.64 12.09
CA SER A 68 -10.19 -3.02 12.69
C SER A 68 -9.38 -2.22 11.67
N LEU A 69 -9.13 -2.80 10.49
CA LEU A 69 -8.41 -2.12 9.41
C LEU A 69 -9.17 -0.90 8.90
N ARG A 70 -10.50 -0.97 8.72
CA ARG A 70 -11.32 0.18 8.35
C ARG A 70 -11.16 1.34 9.34
N GLY A 71 -11.19 1.05 10.64
CA GLY A 71 -10.92 2.05 11.68
C GLY A 71 -9.54 2.68 11.52
N GLN A 72 -8.48 1.87 11.38
CA GLN A 72 -7.12 2.37 11.19
C GLN A 72 -6.97 3.22 9.93
N TYR A 73 -7.49 2.76 8.79
CA TYR A 73 -7.42 3.50 7.52
C TYR A 73 -8.23 4.78 7.57
N CYS A 74 -9.39 4.79 8.22
CA CYS A 74 -10.16 6.00 8.47
C CYS A 74 -9.34 7.03 9.24
N CYS A 75 -8.72 6.63 10.37
CA CYS A 75 -7.83 7.51 11.14
C CYS A 75 -6.66 8.05 10.30
N ARG A 76 -5.99 7.20 9.51
CA ARG A 76 -4.91 7.63 8.61
C ARG A 76 -5.40 8.61 7.55
N ARG A 77 -6.57 8.39 6.96
CA ARG A 77 -7.17 9.30 5.97
C ARG A 77 -7.55 10.63 6.61
N CYS A 78 -8.14 10.65 7.81
CA CYS A 78 -8.39 11.86 8.58
C CYS A 78 -7.11 12.69 8.78
N LEU A 79 -6.01 12.05 9.17
CA LEU A 79 -4.71 12.70 9.33
C LEU A 79 -4.22 13.29 8.01
N LEU A 80 -4.25 12.52 6.92
CA LEU A 80 -3.81 12.99 5.61
C LEU A 80 -4.65 14.16 5.09
N LEU A 81 -5.97 14.12 5.28
CA LEU A 81 -6.86 15.22 4.93
C LEU A 81 -6.58 16.47 5.75
N LYS A 82 -6.37 16.33 7.06
CA LYS A 82 -6.00 17.45 7.92
C LYS A 82 -4.65 18.05 7.53
N ARG A 83 -3.67 17.20 7.18
CA ARG A 83 -2.36 17.63 6.69
C ARG A 83 -2.49 18.38 5.36
N LEU A 84 -3.35 17.93 4.45
CA LEU A 84 -3.66 18.64 3.21
C LEU A 84 -4.25 20.04 3.50
N ASP A 85 -5.20 20.13 4.43
CA ASP A 85 -5.85 21.39 4.82
C ASP A 85 -4.85 22.39 5.42
N LEU A 86 -3.97 21.91 6.31
CA LEU A 86 -2.92 22.73 6.92
C LEU A 86 -1.86 23.16 5.91
N THR A 87 -1.46 22.27 5.00
CA THR A 87 -0.50 22.61 3.93
C THR A 87 -1.09 23.67 3.00
N THR A 88 -2.37 23.54 2.64
CA THR A 88 -3.08 24.52 1.82
C THR A 88 -3.19 25.88 2.51
N SER A 89 -3.47 25.88 3.82
CA SER A 89 -3.51 27.09 4.64
C SER A 89 -2.14 27.76 4.75
N ALA A 90 -1.06 26.98 4.91
CA ALA A 90 0.30 27.51 5.03
C ALA A 90 0.76 28.27 3.78
N PHE A 91 0.30 27.92 2.58
CA PHE A 91 0.61 28.68 1.38
C PHE A 91 0.15 30.14 1.47
N HIS A 92 -0.89 30.45 2.24
CA HIS A 92 -1.41 31.81 2.38
C HIS A 92 -0.52 32.74 3.24
N TRP A 93 0.61 32.24 3.76
CA TRP A 93 1.52 33.02 4.61
C TRP A 93 2.49 33.91 3.82
N SER A 94 2.60 33.73 2.50
CA SER A 94 3.38 34.63 1.64
C SER A 94 2.48 35.66 0.97
N ASP A 95 2.94 36.91 0.83
CA ASP A 95 2.16 37.99 0.21
C ASP A 95 1.75 37.65 -1.23
N ARG A 96 2.63 37.00 -1.99
CA ARG A 96 2.37 36.53 -3.36
C ARG A 96 1.23 35.53 -3.41
N ALA A 97 1.21 34.55 -2.51
CA ALA A 97 0.17 33.53 -2.49
C ALA A 97 -1.14 34.05 -1.88
N LYS A 98 -1.07 35.03 -0.96
CA LYS A 98 -2.26 35.73 -0.45
C LYS A 98 -3.01 36.45 -1.57
N ALA A 99 -2.30 37.09 -2.50
CA ALA A 99 -2.90 37.70 -3.69
C ALA A 99 -3.56 36.66 -4.64
N GLN A 100 -3.10 35.41 -4.62
CA GLN A 100 -3.63 34.31 -5.44
C GLN A 100 -4.54 33.36 -4.64
N GLY A 101 -4.88 33.71 -3.39
CA GLY A 101 -5.56 32.79 -2.46
C GLY A 101 -6.92 32.34 -2.96
N GLU A 102 -7.71 33.24 -3.56
CA GLU A 102 -9.01 32.89 -4.12
C GLU A 102 -8.89 31.93 -5.31
N ALA A 103 -7.91 32.15 -6.20
CA ALA A 103 -7.64 31.22 -7.31
C ALA A 103 -7.18 29.82 -6.82
N ILE A 104 -6.42 29.76 -5.73
CA ILE A 104 -6.01 28.50 -5.12
C ILE A 104 -7.23 27.79 -4.49
N LYS A 105 -8.09 28.52 -3.78
CA LYS A 105 -9.29 27.97 -3.15
C LYS A 105 -10.29 27.45 -4.17
N THR A 106 -10.53 28.16 -5.28
CA THR A 106 -11.47 27.73 -6.32
C THR A 106 -11.08 26.38 -6.91
N VAL A 107 -9.77 26.13 -7.09
CA VAL A 107 -9.26 24.85 -7.60
C VAL A 107 -9.27 23.74 -6.54
N LEU A 108 -8.85 24.02 -5.31
CA LEU A 108 -8.67 22.97 -4.29
C LEU A 108 -9.95 22.56 -3.58
N THR A 109 -10.91 23.48 -3.42
CA THR A 109 -12.18 23.20 -2.72
C THR A 109 -12.97 22.02 -3.29
N PRO A 110 -13.21 21.91 -4.62
CA PRO A 110 -13.94 20.76 -5.16
C PRO A 110 -13.18 19.44 -4.95
N ILE A 111 -11.86 19.44 -5.11
CA ILE A 111 -11.01 18.26 -4.86
C ILE A 111 -11.14 17.85 -3.40
N ARG A 112 -11.01 18.79 -2.47
CA ARG A 112 -11.09 18.51 -1.03
C ARG A 112 -12.45 17.99 -0.60
N LYS A 113 -13.55 18.49 -1.20
CA LYS A 113 -14.92 18.02 -0.95
C LYS A 113 -15.17 16.60 -1.43
N ALA A 114 -14.51 16.18 -2.51
CA ALA A 114 -14.61 14.81 -3.02
C ALA A 114 -13.84 13.79 -2.15
N LEU A 115 -12.91 14.24 -1.31
CA LEU A 115 -12.09 13.35 -0.48
C LEU A 115 -12.73 13.10 0.89
N THR A 116 -13.10 11.84 1.13
CA THR A 116 -13.71 11.39 2.39
C THR A 116 -12.74 10.55 3.22
N PRO A 117 -12.84 10.55 4.56
CA PRO A 117 -12.07 9.65 5.40
C PRO A 117 -12.59 8.20 5.37
N GLU A 118 -13.85 8.02 4.98
CA GLU A 118 -14.51 6.72 4.86
C GLU A 118 -13.91 5.90 3.70
N THR A 119 -14.00 4.58 3.84
CA THR A 119 -13.48 3.63 2.86
C THR A 119 -14.62 2.95 2.12
N ASP A 120 -14.57 2.95 0.79
CA ASP A 120 -15.54 2.22 -0.05
C ASP A 120 -15.21 0.72 -0.15
N VAL A 121 -14.09 0.28 0.44
CA VAL A 121 -13.62 -1.11 0.39
C VAL A 121 -14.45 -1.98 1.34
N SER A 122 -15.05 -3.02 0.78
CA SER A 122 -15.81 -4.05 1.51
C SER A 122 -15.13 -5.41 1.45
N ILE A 123 -15.58 -6.35 2.29
CA ILE A 123 -15.11 -7.73 2.28
C ILE A 123 -15.29 -8.35 0.89
N ALA A 124 -16.38 -8.03 0.19
CA ALA A 124 -16.60 -8.48 -1.18
C ALA A 124 -15.48 -8.01 -2.14
N HIS A 125 -14.99 -6.77 -1.99
CA HIS A 125 -13.87 -6.26 -2.79
C HIS A 125 -12.57 -6.99 -2.48
N VAL A 126 -12.34 -7.35 -1.20
CA VAL A 126 -11.15 -8.12 -0.78
C VAL A 126 -11.19 -9.53 -1.37
N LEU A 127 -12.35 -10.18 -1.39
CA LEU A 127 -12.52 -11.52 -1.94
C LEU A 127 -12.47 -11.54 -3.47
N ALA A 128 -12.95 -10.47 -4.12
CA ALA A 128 -12.83 -10.29 -5.55
C ALA A 128 -11.40 -9.91 -5.99
N ALA A 129 -10.48 -9.66 -5.05
CA ALA A 129 -9.12 -9.28 -5.36
C ALA A 129 -8.39 -10.40 -6.10
N ARG A 130 -7.75 -10.03 -7.21
CA ARG A 130 -6.98 -10.93 -8.07
C ARG A 130 -5.50 -10.88 -7.70
N ALA A 131 -4.76 -11.88 -8.13
CA ALA A 131 -3.34 -12.04 -7.82
C ALA A 131 -2.49 -10.84 -8.30
N ASP A 132 -2.86 -10.20 -9.40
CA ASP A 132 -2.19 -9.00 -9.94
C ASP A 132 -2.29 -7.78 -9.02
N LEU A 133 -3.38 -7.63 -8.25
CA LEU A 133 -3.55 -6.54 -7.28
C LEU A 133 -2.56 -6.63 -6.11
N SER A 134 -1.96 -7.79 -5.85
CA SER A 134 -0.91 -7.92 -4.84
C SER A 134 0.41 -7.27 -5.26
N ARG A 135 0.58 -6.94 -6.54
CA ARG A 135 1.80 -6.32 -7.05
C ARG A 135 1.87 -4.85 -6.66
N LEU A 136 2.61 -4.56 -5.60
CA LEU A 136 2.93 -3.20 -5.20
C LEU A 136 3.87 -2.56 -6.22
N VAL A 137 3.35 -1.60 -6.99
CA VAL A 137 4.18 -0.75 -7.87
C VAL A 137 4.60 0.48 -7.09
N PRO A 138 5.90 0.73 -6.88
CA PRO A 138 6.35 1.92 -6.17
C PRO A 138 5.88 3.19 -6.89
N ALA A 139 5.22 4.09 -6.16
CA ALA A 139 4.77 5.38 -6.70
C ALA A 139 5.93 6.26 -7.20
N THR A 140 7.16 5.99 -6.73
CA THR A 140 8.39 6.67 -7.14
C THR A 140 9.13 5.96 -8.27
N SER A 141 8.61 4.85 -8.78
CA SER A 141 9.25 4.10 -9.86
C SER A 141 9.39 4.94 -11.12
N LYS A 142 10.41 4.61 -11.93
CA LYS A 142 10.64 5.26 -13.23
C LYS A 142 9.39 5.17 -14.11
N SER A 143 8.72 4.01 -14.14
CA SER A 143 7.49 3.79 -14.91
C SER A 143 6.35 4.68 -14.42
N ALA A 144 6.14 4.80 -13.11
CA ALA A 144 5.13 5.71 -12.55
C ALA A 144 5.41 7.19 -12.89
N ARG A 145 6.68 7.56 -13.10
CA ARG A 145 7.11 8.92 -13.43
C ARG A 145 7.28 9.19 -14.93
N GLN A 146 7.19 8.17 -15.79
CA GLN A 146 7.55 8.25 -17.21
C GLN A 146 6.61 9.15 -18.04
N GLY A 147 5.49 9.60 -17.48
CA GLY A 147 4.57 10.57 -18.08
C GLY A 147 4.17 11.73 -17.17
N THR A 148 4.80 11.89 -15.99
CA THR A 148 4.43 12.93 -15.02
C THR A 148 5.28 14.19 -15.17
N CYS A 149 5.81 14.45 -16.37
CA CYS A 149 6.56 15.68 -16.61
C CYS A 149 5.62 16.88 -16.43
N CYS A 150 6.01 17.83 -15.59
CA CYS A 150 5.26 19.05 -15.38
C CYS A 150 6.22 20.22 -15.20
N ALA A 151 5.69 21.44 -15.16
CA ALA A 151 6.50 22.66 -14.98
C ALA A 151 7.44 22.59 -13.75
N ILE A 152 7.09 21.76 -12.75
CA ILE A 152 7.86 21.54 -11.52
C ILE A 152 8.79 20.31 -11.67
N ASN A 153 8.26 19.16 -12.09
CA ASN A 153 9.03 17.92 -12.28
C ASN A 153 9.42 17.75 -13.75
N LYS A 154 10.48 18.45 -14.17
CA LYS A 154 10.93 18.47 -15.58
C LYS A 154 11.83 17.29 -15.95
N VAL A 155 12.59 16.74 -15.00
CA VAL A 155 13.63 15.74 -15.27
C VAL A 155 13.24 14.40 -14.66
N LEU A 156 13.20 13.37 -15.50
CA LEU A 156 13.12 11.99 -15.05
C LEU A 156 14.53 11.51 -14.73
N MET A 157 14.85 11.35 -13.45
CA MET A 157 16.15 10.81 -13.05
C MET A 157 16.28 9.37 -13.57
N GLY A 158 17.42 9.09 -14.21
CA GLY A 158 17.77 7.75 -14.70
C GLY A 158 18.06 6.78 -13.57
N ASN A 159 18.71 5.66 -13.88
CA ASN A 159 19.15 4.72 -12.86
C ASN A 159 20.16 5.42 -11.94
N MET A 160 19.77 5.68 -10.69
CA MET A 160 20.69 6.19 -9.68
C MET A 160 21.64 5.05 -9.28
N PRO A 161 22.96 5.24 -9.40
CA PRO A 161 23.91 4.26 -8.87
C PRO A 161 23.71 4.14 -7.37
N ASP A 162 23.94 2.94 -6.85
CA ASP A 162 23.88 2.67 -5.43
C ASP A 162 24.86 3.61 -4.71
N ARG A 163 24.36 4.34 -3.70
CA ARG A 163 25.17 5.29 -2.93
C ARG A 163 25.80 4.64 -1.69
N GLY A 164 25.65 3.32 -1.54
CA GLY A 164 26.14 2.57 -0.40
C GLY A 164 25.42 2.96 0.90
N GLY A 165 25.97 2.54 2.04
CA GLY A 165 25.42 2.85 3.36
C GLY A 165 24.29 1.94 3.79
N ARG A 166 24.15 0.77 3.15
CA ARG A 166 23.29 -0.27 3.72
C ARG A 166 23.84 -0.62 5.11
N PRO A 167 22.99 -0.79 6.13
CA PRO A 167 23.43 -1.19 7.48
C PRO A 167 24.35 -2.42 7.50
N ASN A 168 24.19 -3.30 6.50
CA ASN A 168 24.93 -4.55 6.35
C ASN A 168 26.31 -4.36 5.66
N GLU A 169 26.53 -3.20 5.04
CA GLU A 169 27.78 -2.82 4.34
C GLU A 169 28.64 -1.87 5.19
N LEU A 170 28.10 -1.40 6.33
CA LEU A 170 28.84 -0.61 7.30
C LEU A 170 29.84 -1.52 8.02
N GLU A 171 31.13 -1.28 7.78
CA GLU A 171 32.20 -1.90 8.55
C GLU A 171 31.99 -1.62 10.04
N ALA A 172 32.10 -2.65 10.88
CA ALA A 172 31.88 -2.52 12.32
C ALA A 172 32.82 -1.43 12.88
N PRO A 173 32.35 -0.59 13.82
CA PRO A 173 33.17 0.50 14.35
C PRO A 173 34.49 -0.05 14.90
N MET A 174 35.58 0.65 14.57
CA MET A 174 36.94 0.27 14.93
C MET A 174 37.02 -0.02 16.44
N PRO A 175 37.55 -1.19 16.86
CA PRO A 175 37.59 -1.54 18.28
C PRO A 175 38.39 -0.51 19.07
N SER A 176 37.91 -0.18 20.27
CA SER A 176 38.55 0.82 21.12
C SER A 176 39.93 0.34 21.57
N TRP A 177 40.93 1.18 21.38
CA TRP A 177 42.26 0.98 21.95
C TRP A 177 42.17 1.16 23.46
N GLN A 178 42.37 0.08 24.21
CA GLN A 178 42.61 0.16 25.65
C GLN A 178 44.10 0.39 25.85
N SER A 179 44.47 1.43 26.62
CA SER A 179 45.86 1.63 26.97
C SER A 179 46.35 0.41 27.76
N ARG A 180 47.56 -0.04 27.45
CA ARG A 180 48.25 -1.05 28.25
C ARG A 180 48.40 -0.44 29.64
N ARG A 181 47.66 -0.98 30.62
CA ARG A 181 47.82 -0.60 32.02
C ARG A 181 49.29 -0.75 32.38
N GLU A 182 49.92 0.34 32.80
CA GLU A 182 51.15 0.25 33.59
C GLU A 182 50.80 -0.47 34.90
N ASP A 183 51.65 -1.43 35.24
CA ASP A 183 51.53 -2.27 36.42
C ASP A 183 51.39 -1.46 37.70
N GLY A 184 50.42 -1.83 38.53
CA GLY A 184 50.17 -1.17 39.80
C GLY A 184 49.36 -1.99 40.81
N GLY A 185 49.57 -3.31 40.86
CA GLY A 185 49.38 -4.12 42.06
C GLY A 185 47.95 -4.54 42.46
N GLY A 186 47.78 -5.85 42.71
CA GLY A 186 46.85 -6.31 43.77
C GLY A 186 45.73 -7.25 43.37
N ARG A 187 46.06 -8.55 43.37
CA ARG A 187 45.24 -9.69 43.85
C ARG A 187 43.95 -10.09 43.11
N LYS A 188 44.07 -11.28 42.48
CA LYS A 188 43.15 -12.44 42.50
C LYS A 188 41.64 -12.15 42.41
N ALA A 189 41.01 -12.60 41.33
CA ALA A 189 40.29 -13.88 41.29
C ALA A 189 39.56 -14.06 39.95
N GLY A 190 39.26 -15.31 39.60
CA GLY A 190 38.31 -15.63 38.53
C GLY A 190 38.95 -16.17 37.26
N ARG A 191 39.43 -17.41 37.34
CA ARG A 191 39.62 -18.30 36.19
C ARG A 191 38.38 -18.23 35.29
N GLN A 192 38.58 -18.08 33.99
CA GLN A 192 37.81 -18.83 33.01
C GLN A 192 38.68 -19.04 31.77
N CYS A 193 39.25 -20.24 31.74
CA CYS A 193 39.94 -20.81 30.60
C CYS A 193 38.88 -21.16 29.55
N TRP A 194 38.91 -20.51 28.39
CA TRP A 194 38.36 -21.09 27.18
C TRP A 194 39.49 -21.24 26.17
N GLY A 195 39.79 -22.50 25.92
CA GLY A 195 40.93 -22.96 25.15
C GLY A 195 40.88 -22.55 23.69
N ARG A 196 42.08 -22.26 23.18
CA ARG A 196 42.46 -22.28 21.77
C ARG A 196 41.81 -23.43 21.01
N LYS A 197 41.39 -23.15 19.77
CA LYS A 197 41.75 -24.02 18.64
C LYS A 197 42.26 -23.17 17.48
N LYS A 198 43.56 -23.33 17.20
CA LYS A 198 44.31 -22.77 16.07
C LYS A 198 43.74 -23.28 14.74
N LYS A 199 43.72 -22.42 13.72
CA LYS A 199 43.89 -22.87 12.33
C LYS A 199 45.35 -22.66 11.94
N LYS A 200 45.95 -23.73 11.43
CA LYS A 200 47.34 -23.87 11.02
C LYS A 200 47.39 -23.60 9.50
N LYS A 201 48.41 -22.84 9.10
CA LYS A 201 49.01 -22.61 7.77
C LYS A 201 48.10 -22.71 6.55
#